data_AF-A0A177B7M0-F1
#
_entry.id   AF-A0A177B7M0-F1
#
_cell.length_a   1.000
_cell.length_b   1.000
_cell.length_c   1.000
_cell.angle_alpha   90.00
_cell.angle_beta   90.00
_cell.angle_gamma   90.00
#
_symmetry.space_group_name_H-M   'P 1'
#
loop_
_entity.id
_entity.type
_entity.pdbx_description
1 polymer ?
#
loop_
_entity_poly.entity_id
_entity_poly.type
_entity_poly.pdbx_seq_one_letter_code
_entity_poly.pdbx_strand_id
1 'polypeptide(L)'
;MKDIVETNVKDIEKKFNRLTNRSDIAILLINQYIADMIRPTINKLDIRSTIPVIEIPSKDTIYDPNTDPLLRQAKKFCGGEYK
;
A
#
# COMPACT_ATOMS: atom_id res chain seq x y z
N MET A 1 -25.61 -1.08 -6.50
CA MET A 1 -24.71 -1.90 -5.66
C MET A 1 -23.64 -2.41 -6.59
N LYS A 2 -22.41 -1.87 -6.53
CA LYS A 2 -21.30 -2.43 -7.32
C LYS A 2 -20.86 -3.68 -6.57
N ASP A 3 -20.93 -4.83 -7.23
CA ASP A 3 -20.36 -6.07 -6.71
C ASP A 3 -18.89 -5.82 -6.39
N ILE A 4 -18.57 -5.77 -5.10
CA ILE A 4 -17.18 -5.76 -4.64
C ILE A 4 -16.70 -7.19 -4.94
N VAL A 5 -16.09 -7.37 -6.11
CA VAL A 5 -15.42 -8.62 -6.44
C VAL A 5 -14.25 -8.77 -5.47
N GLU A 6 -14.47 -9.54 -4.40
CA GLU A 6 -13.43 -9.87 -3.44
C GLU A 6 -12.31 -10.60 -4.16
N THR A 7 -11.18 -9.92 -4.30
CA THR A 7 -10.00 -10.48 -4.97
C THR A 7 -9.21 -11.28 -3.96
N ASN A 8 -8.84 -12.52 -4.30
CA ASN A 8 -8.07 -13.38 -3.42
C ASN A 8 -6.69 -12.77 -3.14
N VAL A 9 -6.27 -12.75 -1.87
CA VAL A 9 -4.96 -12.24 -1.44
C VAL A 9 -3.81 -12.87 -2.22
N LYS A 10 -3.87 -14.18 -2.49
CA LYS A 10 -2.82 -14.91 -3.24
C LYS A 10 -2.68 -14.39 -4.67
N ASP A 11 -3.79 -14.00 -5.30
CA ASP A 11 -3.77 -13.46 -6.65
C ASP A 11 -3.16 -12.06 -6.68
N ILE A 12 -3.43 -11.25 -5.64
CA ILE A 12 -2.80 -9.94 -5.44
C ILE A 12 -1.29 -10.10 -5.29
N GLU A 13 -0.83 -10.99 -4.40
CA GLU A 13 0.60 -11.26 -4.20
C GLU A 13 1.29 -11.77 -5.47
N LYS A 14 0.67 -12.71 -6.17
CA LYS A 14 1.19 -13.25 -7.43
C LYS A 14 1.32 -12.15 -8.48
N LYS A 15 0.34 -11.26 -8.58
CA LYS A 15 0.37 -10.14 -9.52
C LYS A 15 1.42 -9.10 -9.13
N PHE A 16 1.51 -8.76 -7.85
CA PHE A 16 2.51 -7.84 -7.32
C PHE A 16 3.93 -8.33 -7.64
N ASN A 17 4.26 -9.57 -7.28
CA ASN A 17 5.56 -10.17 -7.57
C ASN A 17 5.87 -10.24 -9.07
N ARG A 18 4.86 -10.49 -9.92
CA ARG A 18 5.06 -10.46 -11.37
C ARG A 18 5.40 -9.06 -11.88
N LEU A 19 4.79 -8.01 -11.32
CA LEU A 19 5.01 -6.64 -11.76
C LEU A 19 6.34 -6.08 -11.24
N THR A 20 6.75 -6.43 -10.02
CA THR A 20 8.01 -5.97 -9.44
C THR A 20 9.26 -6.57 -10.10
N ASN A 21 9.16 -7.78 -10.65
CA ASN A 21 10.25 -8.45 -11.36
C ASN A 21 10.39 -8.06 -12.84
N ARG A 22 9.52 -7.19 -13.36
CA ARG A 22 9.54 -6.77 -14.76
C ARG A 22 10.45 -5.56 -14.94
N SER A 23 11.40 -5.63 -15.87
CA SER A 23 12.34 -4.53 -16.14
C SER A 23 11.73 -3.38 -16.94
N ASP A 24 10.53 -3.55 -17.50
CA ASP A 24 9.86 -2.57 -18.36
C ASP A 24 8.84 -1.67 -17.62
N ILE A 25 8.79 -1.77 -16.29
CA ILE A 25 7.88 -0.99 -15.44
C ILE A 25 8.71 -0.02 -14.62
N ALA A 26 8.43 1.28 -14.74
CA ALA A 26 9.17 2.32 -14.02
C ALA A 26 8.58 2.65 -12.65
N ILE A 27 7.25 2.56 -12.48
CA ILE A 27 6.53 2.90 -11.25
C ILE A 27 5.34 1.96 -11.09
N LEU A 28 5.09 1.48 -9.87
CA LEU A 28 3.90 0.70 -9.53
C LEU A 28 2.99 1.52 -8.60
N LEU A 29 1.79 1.84 -9.06
CA LEU A 29 0.75 2.47 -8.24
C LEU A 29 -0.16 1.40 -7.65
N ILE A 30 -0.41 1.45 -6.35
CA ILE A 30 -1.26 0.51 -5.62
C ILE A 30 -2.22 1.26 -4.71
N ASN A 31 -3.44 0.74 -4.55
CA ASN A 31 -4.37 1.31 -3.59
C ASN A 31 -3.96 0.94 -2.16
N GLN A 32 -3.99 1.89 -1.22
CA GLN A 32 -3.63 1.66 0.18
C GLN A 32 -4.37 0.46 0.81
N TYR A 33 -5.68 0.32 0.54
CA TYR A 33 -6.45 -0.83 1.04
C TYR A 33 -5.88 -2.17 0.58
N ILE A 34 -5.45 -2.25 -0.69
CA ILE A 34 -4.84 -3.45 -1.27
C ILE A 34 -3.41 -3.64 -0.74
N ALA A 35 -2.67 -2.56 -0.52
CA ALA A 35 -1.33 -2.60 0.05
C ALA A 35 -1.34 -3.16 1.48
N ASP A 36 -2.35 -2.81 2.29
CA ASP A 36 -2.52 -3.34 3.64
C ASP A 36 -2.75 -4.86 3.64
N MET A 37 -3.49 -5.39 2.65
CA MET A 37 -3.72 -6.84 2.53
C MET A 37 -2.44 -7.64 2.28
N ILE A 38 -1.44 -7.05 1.61
CA ILE A 38 -0.17 -7.72 1.23
C ILE A 38 1.06 -7.04 1.86
N ARG A 39 0.88 -6.35 2.99
CA ARG A 39 1.94 -5.60 3.68
C ARG A 39 3.22 -6.41 3.93
N PRO A 40 3.16 -7.70 4.33
CA PRO A 40 4.36 -8.52 4.49
C PRO A 40 5.13 -8.72 3.17
N THR A 41 4.41 -8.82 2.05
CA THR A 41 4.99 -9.03 0.72
C THR A 41 5.61 -7.74 0.17
N ILE A 42 4.99 -6.58 0.42
CA ILE A 42 5.57 -5.27 0.08
C ILE A 42 6.85 -5.01 0.90
N ASN A 43 6.83 -5.28 2.21
CA ASN A 43 7.98 -5.04 3.08
C ASN A 43 9.19 -5.94 2.78
N LYS A 44 8.97 -7.10 2.15
CA LYS A 44 10.06 -8.00 1.69
C LYS A 44 10.75 -7.50 0.43
N LEU A 45 10.15 -6.54 -0.28
CA LEU A 45 10.72 -5.98 -1.48
C LEU A 45 11.99 -5.20 -1.14
N ASP A 46 13.12 -5.56 -1.75
CA ASP A 46 14.35 -4.80 -1.55
C ASP A 46 14.21 -3.44 -2.24
N ILE A 47 14.24 -2.39 -1.41
CA ILE A 47 14.08 -0.98 -1.82
C ILE A 47 15.22 -0.55 -2.75
N ARG A 48 16.39 -1.22 -2.72
CA ARG A 48 17.59 -0.81 -3.46
C ARG A 48 17.63 -1.26 -4.93
N SER A 49 16.87 -2.30 -5.28
CA SER A 49 16.94 -2.93 -6.61
C SER A 49 15.59 -3.00 -7.33
N THR A 50 14.53 -2.43 -6.75
CA THR A 50 13.16 -2.62 -7.26
C THR A 50 12.46 -1.31 -7.58
N ILE A 51 11.52 -1.41 -8.52
CA ILE A 51 10.58 -0.36 -8.93
C ILE A 51 9.93 0.30 -7.71
N PRO A 52 9.84 1.64 -7.65
CA PRO A 52 9.12 2.34 -6.59
C PRO A 52 7.63 1.96 -6.59
N VAL A 53 7.14 1.57 -5.41
CA VAL A 53 5.72 1.29 -5.15
C VAL A 53 5.10 2.48 -4.44
N ILE A 54 4.05 3.07 -5.02
CA ILE A 54 3.38 4.26 -4.49
C ILE A 54 1.93 3.91 -4.13
N GLU A 55 1.58 4.16 -2.87
CA GLU A 55 0.23 3.94 -2.33
C GLU A 55 -0.67 5.15 -2.59
N ILE A 56 -1.86 4.91 -3.13
CA ILE A 56 -2.87 5.94 -3.44
C ILE A 56 -4.16 5.59 -2.68
N PRO A 57 -4.87 6.57 -2.10
CA PRO A 57 -6.17 6.32 -1.47
C PRO A 57 -7.22 5.81 -2.48
N SER A 58 -8.21 5.06 -1.98
CA SER A 58 -9.35 4.63 -2.80
C SER A 58 -10.40 5.73 -2.94
N LYS A 59 -11.24 5.64 -3.97
CA LYS A 59 -12.39 6.54 -4.17
C LYS A 59 -13.49 6.37 -3.11
N ASP A 60 -13.54 5.22 -2.45
CA ASP A 60 -14.64 4.81 -1.55
C ASP A 60 -14.29 4.94 -0.06
N THR A 61 -13.02 5.22 0.26
CA THR A 61 -12.55 5.49 1.62
C THR A 61 -12.41 6.98 1.82
N ILE A 62 -13.34 7.55 2.58
CA ILE A 62 -13.23 8.91 3.12
C ILE A 62 -11.91 8.96 3.91
N TYR A 63 -11.11 10.00 3.70
CA TYR A 63 -9.86 10.22 4.43
C TYR A 63 -10.07 10.05 5.94
N ASP A 64 -9.35 9.10 6.55
CA ASP A 64 -9.31 8.92 8.01
C ASP A 64 -7.94 9.39 8.55
N PRO A 65 -7.91 10.52 9.28
CA PRO A 65 -6.69 11.07 9.89
C PRO A 65 -5.97 10.12 10.85
N ASN A 66 -6.61 9.04 11.29
CA ASN A 66 -6.04 8.07 12.23
C ASN A 66 -5.25 6.96 11.54
N THR A 67 -5.59 6.64 10.29
CA THR A 67 -4.92 5.58 9.51
C THR A 67 -3.77 6.11 8.66
N ASP A 68 -3.72 7.43 8.44
CA ASP A 68 -2.70 8.10 7.64
C ASP A 68 -1.26 7.92 8.22
N PRO A 69 -0.33 7.30 7.47
CA PRO A 69 1.04 7.08 7.93
C PRO A 69 1.84 8.36 8.16
N LEU A 70 1.62 9.40 7.33
CA LEU A 70 2.32 10.68 7.42
C LEU A 70 1.84 11.48 8.63
N LEU A 71 0.53 11.49 8.88
CA LEU A 71 -0.07 12.13 10.04
C LEU A 71 0.34 11.43 11.33
N ARG A 72 0.41 10.09 11.32
CA ARG A 72 0.93 9.32 12.46
C ARG A 72 2.40 9.64 12.73
N GLN A 73 3.21 9.77 11.69
CA GLN A 73 4.61 10.15 11.81
C GLN A 73 4.75 11.60 12.31
N ALA A 74 4.01 12.55 11.74
CA ALA A 74 3.99 13.94 12.16
C ALA A 74 3.53 14.11 13.62
N LYS A 75 2.48 13.39 14.04
CA LYS A 75 2.01 13.39 15.44
C LYS A 75 3.06 12.84 16.41
N LYS A 76 3.82 11.80 16.02
CA LYS A 76 4.98 11.31 16.80
C LYS A 76 6.07 12.38 16.90
N PHE A 77 6.35 13.10 15.81
CA PHE A 77 7.32 14.21 15.81
C PHE A 77 6.86 15.41 16.64
N CYS A 78 5.56 15.69 16.69
CA CYS A 78 4.97 16.81 17.43
C CYS A 78 4.58 16.48 18.89
N GLY A 79 4.97 15.31 19.42
CA GLY A 79 4.79 14.97 20.85
C GLY A 79 3.35 14.67 21.28
N GLY A 80 2.46 14.31 20.35
CA GLY A 80 1.09 13.88 20.67
C GLY A 80 1.09 12.46 21.23
N GLU A 81 1.22 12.32 22.54
CA GLU A 81 1.17 11.03 23.25
C GLU A 81 -0.23 10.39 23.20
N TYR A 82 -0.27 9.07 23.01
CA TYR A 82 -1.44 8.24 23.29
C TYR A 82 -1.53 7.96 24.80
N LYS A 83 -2.70 8.21 25.39
CA LYS A 83 -3.20 7.38 26.49
C LYS A 83 -4.11 6.30 25.91
#